data_AF-A0A534JSF3-F1
#
_entry.id   AF-A0A534JSF3-F1
#
_cell.length_a   1.000
_cell.length_b   1.000
_cell.length_c   1.000
_cell.angle_alpha   90.00
_cell.angle_beta   90.00
_cell.angle_gamma   90.00
#
_symmetry.space_group_name_H-M   'P 1'
#
loop_
_entity.id
_entity.type
_entity.pdbx_description
1 polymer ?
#
loop_
_entity_poly.entity_id
_entity_poly.type
_entity_poly.pdbx_seq_one_letter_code
_entity_poly.pdbx_strand_id
1 'polypeptide(L)'
;MAAPSALVLKCESCGVEGPHRVLRGKVGGKDEIVFEGIVKCSACSAVRSVTTREPKPLEVPLIVSWMDRSVRQLIEMGPAEVVVVGEELPLAEGRAVVTAIEVEGKRVHQAKASEVDTIWAKRADKVWVAFSVNMANRTVARRILAAPDEEFVVGDIVDLGRDRVLVHRISGKGPCPPPTSSGCTAGSCGRGPRSEVVPPDPAGRG
;
A
#
# COMPACT_ATOMS: atom_id res chain seq x y z
N MET A 1 4.45 27.85 -18.03
CA MET A 1 5.01 27.35 -16.76
C MET A 1 6.44 27.85 -16.63
N ALA A 2 6.89 28.17 -15.41
CA ALA A 2 8.26 28.62 -15.18
C ALA A 2 9.23 27.44 -15.41
N ALA A 3 10.33 27.69 -16.10
CA ALA A 3 11.38 26.68 -16.25
C ALA A 3 12.07 26.43 -14.90
N PRO A 4 12.41 25.17 -14.57
CA PRO A 4 13.17 24.87 -13.36
C PRO A 4 14.54 25.57 -13.41
N SER A 5 15.05 25.98 -12.24
CA SER A 5 16.32 26.71 -12.12
C SER A 5 17.55 25.80 -12.25
N ALA A 6 17.40 24.50 -12.00
CA ALA A 6 18.46 23.49 -12.12
C ALA A 6 17.89 22.11 -12.48
N LEU A 7 18.68 21.29 -13.18
CA LEU A 7 18.38 19.91 -13.54
C LEU A 7 19.56 19.01 -13.18
N VAL A 8 19.31 17.77 -12.75
CA VAL A 8 20.38 16.78 -12.53
C VAL A 8 20.56 15.99 -13.81
N LEU A 9 21.75 16.08 -14.39
CA LEU A 9 22.06 15.48 -15.69
C LEU A 9 23.50 14.96 -15.69
N LYS A 10 23.79 13.96 -16.53
CA LYS A 10 25.16 13.51 -16.80
C LYS A 10 25.84 14.47 -17.77
N CYS A 11 26.97 15.03 -17.36
CA CYS A 11 27.75 15.93 -18.23
C CYS A 11 28.57 15.12 -19.24
N GLU A 12 28.41 15.37 -20.55
CA GLU A 12 29.24 14.74 -21.58
C GLU A 12 30.69 15.29 -21.59
N SER A 13 30.93 16.48 -21.05
CA SER A 13 32.26 17.09 -21.05
C SER A 13 33.16 16.57 -19.92
N CYS A 14 32.62 16.27 -18.75
CA CYS A 14 33.40 15.77 -17.61
C CYS A 14 32.96 14.39 -17.10
N GLY A 15 31.90 13.80 -17.66
CA GLY A 15 31.36 12.50 -17.27
C GLY A 15 30.61 12.47 -15.94
N VAL A 16 30.63 13.57 -15.18
CA VAL A 16 30.03 13.66 -13.84
C VAL A 16 28.51 13.84 -13.94
N GLU A 17 27.79 13.04 -13.16
CA GLU A 17 26.36 13.22 -12.92
C GLU A 17 26.15 14.21 -11.78
N GLY A 18 25.40 15.28 -12.04
CA GLY A 18 25.23 16.34 -11.05
C GLY A 18 24.36 17.50 -11.52
N PRO A 19 24.20 18.52 -10.65
CA PRO A 19 23.33 19.65 -10.93
C PRO A 19 23.91 20.54 -12.03
N HIS A 20 23.09 20.78 -13.05
CA HIS A 20 23.31 21.74 -14.12
C HIS A 20 22.36 22.92 -13.95
N ARG A 21 22.90 24.14 -13.97
CA ARG A 21 22.11 25.37 -13.86
C ARG A 21 21.44 25.69 -15.19
N VAL A 22 20.14 25.95 -15.18
CA VAL A 22 19.40 26.35 -16.38
C VAL A 22 19.64 27.84 -16.65
N LEU A 23 20.18 28.17 -17.83
CA LEU A 23 20.40 29.55 -18.27
C LEU A 23 19.20 30.10 -19.05
N ARG A 24 18.65 29.27 -19.93
CA ARG A 24 17.43 29.53 -20.70
C ARG A 24 16.71 28.21 -20.87
N GLY A 25 15.39 28.19 -20.70
CA GLY A 25 14.61 26.98 -20.90
C GLY A 25 13.17 27.32 -21.24
N LYS A 26 12.59 26.51 -22.11
CA LYS A 26 11.15 26.46 -22.34
C LYS A 26 10.67 25.12 -21.82
N VAL A 27 9.64 25.15 -20.99
CA VAL A 27 8.89 23.96 -20.60
C VAL A 27 7.60 23.98 -21.40
N GLY A 28 7.38 22.96 -22.21
CA GLY A 28 6.22 22.82 -23.07
C GLY A 28 5.79 21.37 -23.22
N GLY A 29 4.57 21.17 -23.72
CA GLY A 29 3.98 19.85 -23.91
C GLY A 29 2.72 19.65 -23.06
N LYS A 30 1.71 19.02 -23.67
CA LYS A 30 0.39 18.81 -23.09
C LYS A 30 0.35 17.52 -22.25
N ASP A 31 0.94 16.45 -22.80
CA ASP A 31 0.96 15.10 -22.22
C ASP A 31 2.36 14.68 -21.71
N GLU A 32 3.42 15.32 -22.20
CA GLU A 32 4.81 15.16 -21.72
C GLU A 32 5.37 16.53 -21.33
N ILE A 33 6.10 16.60 -20.22
CA ILE A 33 6.87 17.77 -19.83
C ILE A 33 8.16 17.74 -20.64
N VAL A 34 8.21 18.51 -21.72
CA VAL A 34 9.40 18.69 -22.55
C VAL A 34 10.12 19.95 -22.08
N PHE A 35 11.31 19.77 -21.53
CA PHE A 35 12.23 20.85 -21.25
C PHE A 35 13.23 20.97 -22.41
N GLU A 36 13.24 22.11 -23.07
CA GLU A 36 14.28 22.48 -24.04
C GLU A 36 15.01 23.71 -23.54
N GLY A 37 16.31 23.57 -23.28
CA GLY A 37 17.06 24.66 -22.69
C GLY A 37 18.57 24.56 -22.80
N ILE A 38 19.22 25.68 -22.49
CA ILE A 38 20.66 25.79 -22.35
C ILE A 38 20.99 25.64 -20.86
N VAL A 39 21.82 24.66 -20.54
CA VAL A 39 22.25 24.35 -19.18
C VAL A 39 23.77 24.52 -19.05
N LYS A 40 24.22 24.90 -17.85
CA LYS A 40 25.64 25.02 -17.48
C LYS A 40 25.98 23.99 -16.41
N CYS A 41 26.99 23.16 -16.66
CA CYS A 41 27.50 22.21 -15.67
C CYS A 41 28.14 22.93 -14.48
N SER A 42 27.80 22.54 -13.25
CA SER A 42 28.41 23.12 -12.05
C SER A 42 29.85 22.66 -11.82
N ALA A 43 30.25 21.50 -12.38
CA ALA A 43 31.58 20.93 -12.19
C ALA A 43 32.62 21.48 -13.19
N CYS A 44 32.31 21.47 -14.49
CA CYS A 44 33.26 21.87 -15.54
C CYS A 44 32.89 23.20 -16.24
N SER A 45 31.80 23.86 -15.82
CA SER A 45 31.31 25.10 -16.44
C SER A 45 30.95 25.02 -17.93
N ALA A 46 30.91 23.82 -18.53
CA ALA A 46 30.49 23.63 -19.90
C ALA A 46 29.01 24.02 -20.08
N VAL A 47 28.73 24.73 -21.17
CA VAL A 47 27.37 25.19 -21.54
C VAL A 47 26.90 24.39 -22.74
N ARG A 48 25.70 23.82 -22.66
CA ARG A 48 25.11 23.04 -23.76
C ARG A 48 23.59 23.18 -23.85
N SER A 49 23.02 22.83 -25.00
CA SER A 49 21.59 22.56 -25.11
C SER A 49 21.26 21.14 -24.63
N VAL A 50 20.15 21.00 -23.90
CA VAL A 50 19.58 19.72 -23.47
C VAL A 50 18.08 19.74 -23.74
N THR A 51 17.58 18.61 -24.23
CA THR A 51 16.15 18.32 -24.36
C THR A 51 15.83 17.15 -23.45
N THR A 52 15.06 17.40 -22.38
CA THR A 52 14.57 16.36 -21.46
C THR A 52 13.08 16.17 -21.68
N ARG A 53 12.63 14.91 -21.77
CA ARG A 53 11.21 14.55 -21.88
C ARG A 53 10.84 13.74 -20.66
N GLU A 54 10.01 14.31 -19.79
CA GLU A 54 9.43 13.60 -18.65
C GLU A 54 7.95 13.35 -18.93
N PRO A 55 7.48 12.09 -18.97
CA PRO A 55 6.07 11.81 -19.14
C PRO A 55 5.29 12.36 -17.94
N LYS A 56 4.17 13.03 -18.20
CA LYS A 56 3.31 13.52 -17.11
C LYS A 56 2.61 12.33 -16.45
N PRO A 57 2.54 12.25 -15.10
CA PRO A 57 1.69 11.28 -14.44
C PRO A 57 0.24 11.43 -14.91
N LEU A 58 -0.44 10.31 -15.09
CA LEU A 58 -1.87 10.29 -15.38
C LEU A 58 -2.67 9.81 -14.17
N GLU A 59 -3.90 10.27 -14.07
CA GLU A 59 -4.83 9.83 -13.03
C GLU A 59 -5.63 8.63 -13.54
N VAL A 60 -5.40 7.46 -12.94
CA VAL A 60 -6.14 6.22 -13.26
C VAL A 60 -7.26 6.01 -12.24
N PRO A 61 -8.50 5.70 -12.67
CA PRO A 61 -9.57 5.30 -11.76
C PRO A 61 -9.24 4.02 -10.99
N LEU A 62 -9.31 4.10 -9.66
CA LEU A 62 -9.09 2.98 -8.75
C LEU A 62 -10.33 2.78 -7.86
N ILE A 63 -10.90 1.58 -7.90
CA ILE A 63 -12.01 1.17 -7.03
C ILE A 63 -11.44 0.25 -5.95
N VAL A 64 -11.38 0.75 -4.72
CA VAL A 64 -10.89 0.00 -3.56
C VAL A 64 -12.06 -0.58 -2.80
N SER A 65 -12.14 -1.90 -2.76
CA SER A 65 -13.08 -2.63 -1.93
C SER A 65 -12.53 -2.81 -0.52
N TRP A 66 -13.32 -2.42 0.48
CA TRP A 66 -13.03 -2.63 1.88
C TRP A 66 -14.30 -3.11 2.61
N MET A 67 -14.28 -4.38 3.03
CA MET A 67 -15.41 -5.04 3.69
C MET A 67 -16.68 -5.02 2.84
N ASP A 68 -17.72 -4.34 3.31
CA ASP A 68 -19.03 -4.16 2.68
C ASP A 68 -19.11 -2.89 1.81
N ARG A 69 -18.02 -2.14 1.69
CA ARG A 69 -17.98 -0.86 0.99
C ARG A 69 -16.94 -0.86 -0.12
N SER A 70 -17.22 -0.14 -1.18
CA SER A 70 -16.26 0.17 -2.25
C SER A 70 -16.16 1.68 -2.38
N VAL A 71 -14.93 2.19 -2.39
CA VAL A 71 -14.64 3.61 -2.58
C VAL A 71 -13.95 3.79 -3.92
N ARG A 72 -14.45 4.72 -4.73
CA ARG A 72 -13.79 5.15 -5.95
C ARG A 72 -12.83 6.29 -5.63
N GLN A 73 -11.60 6.17 -6.09
CA GLN A 73 -10.56 7.19 -5.99
C GLN A 73 -9.74 7.25 -7.28
N LEU A 74 -8.80 8.18 -7.35
CA LEU A 74 -7.82 8.28 -8.42
C LEU A 74 -6.43 7.93 -7.86
N ILE A 75 -5.59 7.31 -8.69
CA ILE A 75 -4.18 7.06 -8.38
C ILE A 75 -3.33 7.67 -9.50
N GLU A 76 -2.25 8.34 -9.13
CA GLU A 76 -1.28 8.89 -10.07
C GLU A 76 -0.30 7.79 -10.49
N MET A 77 -0.19 7.53 -11.79
CA MET A 77 0.70 6.52 -12.35
C MET A 77 1.43 7.05 -13.57
N GLY A 78 2.63 6.53 -13.83
CA GLY A 78 3.37 6.85 -15.05
C GLY A 78 2.71 6.20 -16.28
N PRO A 79 2.65 6.84 -17.46
CA PRO A 79 2.00 6.26 -18.64
C PRO A 79 2.64 4.96 -19.14
N ALA A 80 3.94 4.77 -18.88
CA ALA A 80 4.65 3.54 -19.21
C ALA A 80 4.64 2.49 -18.07
N GLU A 81 4.05 2.82 -16.92
CA GLU A 81 3.95 1.91 -15.78
C GLU A 81 2.98 0.77 -16.09
N VAL A 82 3.34 -0.45 -15.69
CA VAL A 82 2.55 -1.66 -15.94
C VAL A 82 1.92 -2.10 -14.64
N VAL A 83 0.60 -2.17 -14.61
CA VAL A 83 -0.17 -2.68 -13.46
C VAL A 83 -0.41 -4.16 -13.65
N VAL A 84 -0.22 -4.95 -12.60
CA VAL A 84 -0.43 -6.40 -12.62
C VAL A 84 -1.42 -6.83 -11.55
N VAL A 85 -2.30 -7.80 -11.87
CA VAL A 85 -3.18 -8.41 -10.86
C VAL A 85 -2.34 -9.10 -9.79
N GLY A 86 -2.64 -8.83 -8.52
CA GLY A 86 -1.90 -9.31 -7.35
C GLY A 86 -0.83 -8.34 -6.85
N GLU A 87 -0.54 -7.26 -7.56
CA GLU A 87 0.37 -6.20 -7.12
C GLU A 87 -0.19 -5.41 -5.93
N GLU A 88 0.69 -4.95 -5.04
CA GLU A 88 0.33 -4.05 -3.94
C GLU A 88 0.48 -2.58 -4.35
N LEU A 89 -0.62 -1.83 -4.32
CA LEU A 89 -0.64 -0.40 -4.57
C LEU A 89 -0.64 0.40 -3.25
N PRO A 90 0.22 1.42 -3.12
CA PRO A 90 0.19 2.33 -2.00
C PRO A 90 -1.04 3.24 -2.10
N LEU A 91 -1.75 3.41 -0.97
CA LEU A 91 -2.85 4.37 -0.84
C LEU A 91 -2.43 5.49 0.10
N ALA A 92 -3.17 6.60 0.10
CA ALA A 92 -3.01 7.65 1.12
C ALA A 92 -3.14 7.09 2.55
N GLU A 93 -4.01 6.08 2.72
CA GLU A 93 -4.17 5.34 3.97
C GLU A 93 -4.08 3.83 3.72
N GLY A 94 -2.92 3.25 3.99
CA GLY A 94 -2.69 1.81 3.91
C GLY A 94 -2.28 1.33 2.52
N ARG A 95 -2.61 0.07 2.22
CA ARG A 95 -2.27 -0.60 0.96
C ARG A 95 -3.43 -1.43 0.44
N ALA A 96 -3.51 -1.58 -0.88
CA ALA A 96 -4.49 -2.44 -1.53
C ALA A 96 -3.84 -3.36 -2.55
N VAL A 97 -4.36 -4.57 -2.67
CA VAL A 97 -3.92 -5.55 -3.65
C VAL A 97 -4.82 -5.47 -4.88
N VAL A 98 -4.25 -5.36 -6.06
CA VAL A 98 -4.99 -5.37 -7.34
C VAL A 98 -5.69 -6.72 -7.51
N THR A 99 -6.99 -6.70 -7.72
CA THR A 99 -7.81 -7.91 -7.92
C THR A 99 -8.28 -8.08 -9.36
N ALA A 100 -8.46 -6.99 -10.10
CA ALA A 100 -8.78 -7.00 -11.52
C ALA A 100 -8.37 -5.70 -12.20
N ILE A 101 -8.10 -5.77 -13.49
CA ILE A 101 -7.78 -4.62 -14.34
C ILE A 101 -8.75 -4.65 -15.52
N GLU A 102 -9.42 -3.53 -15.78
CA GLU A 102 -10.34 -3.37 -16.90
C GLU A 102 -9.75 -2.45 -17.98
N VAL A 103 -9.75 -2.95 -19.22
CA VAL A 103 -9.25 -2.30 -20.43
C VAL A 103 -10.27 -2.53 -21.55
N GLU A 104 -10.81 -1.47 -22.13
CA GLU A 104 -11.84 -1.49 -23.17
C GLU A 104 -13.03 -2.40 -22.82
N GLY A 105 -13.44 -2.41 -21.55
CA GLY A 105 -14.51 -3.26 -21.03
C GLY A 105 -14.17 -4.75 -20.89
N LYS A 106 -12.91 -5.16 -21.05
CA LYS A 106 -12.42 -6.52 -20.84
C LYS A 106 -11.53 -6.60 -19.61
N ARG A 107 -11.56 -7.74 -18.92
CA ARG A 107 -10.63 -8.01 -17.80
C ARG A 107 -9.34 -8.63 -18.30
N VAL A 108 -8.23 -8.02 -17.92
CA VAL A 108 -6.88 -8.45 -18.27
C VAL A 108 -6.06 -8.70 -17.01
N HIS A 109 -4.99 -9.49 -17.14
CA HIS A 109 -4.08 -9.79 -16.02
C HIS A 109 -3.05 -8.67 -15.79
N GLN A 110 -2.68 -7.96 -16.85
CA GLN A 110 -1.74 -6.85 -16.80
C GLN A 110 -2.07 -5.84 -17.91
N ALA A 111 -1.78 -4.57 -17.67
CA ALA A 111 -1.93 -3.51 -18.66
C ALA A 111 -1.04 -2.33 -18.33
N LYS A 112 -0.71 -1.51 -19.33
CA LYS A 112 -0.07 -0.21 -19.10
C LYS A 112 -1.09 0.75 -18.50
N ALA A 113 -0.67 1.59 -17.55
CA ALA A 113 -1.54 2.58 -16.94
C ALA A 113 -2.25 3.48 -17.97
N SER A 114 -1.60 3.80 -19.09
CA SER A 114 -2.19 4.58 -20.20
C SER A 114 -3.37 3.91 -20.91
N GLU A 115 -3.51 2.58 -20.79
CA GLU A 115 -4.54 1.77 -21.45
C GLU A 115 -5.65 1.35 -20.47
N VAL A 116 -5.46 1.59 -19.17
CA VAL A 116 -6.39 1.11 -18.12
C VAL A 116 -7.57 2.06 -17.98
N ASP A 117 -8.77 1.51 -18.09
CA ASP A 117 -10.01 2.24 -17.80
C ASP A 117 -10.28 2.30 -16.29
N THR A 118 -10.11 1.17 -15.60
CA THR A 118 -10.37 1.05 -14.16
C THR A 118 -9.56 -0.08 -13.53
N ILE A 119 -8.90 0.25 -12.42
CA ILE A 119 -8.24 -0.72 -11.54
C ILE A 119 -9.20 -1.09 -10.42
N TRP A 120 -9.35 -2.38 -10.17
CA TRP A 120 -10.06 -2.91 -9.02
C TRP A 120 -9.06 -3.45 -8.03
N ALA A 121 -9.16 -3.00 -6.79
CA ALA A 121 -8.28 -3.45 -5.73
C ALA A 121 -9.06 -3.75 -4.45
N LYS A 122 -8.45 -4.52 -3.56
CA LYS A 122 -8.99 -4.82 -2.23
C LYS A 122 -8.00 -4.35 -1.18
N ARG A 123 -8.49 -3.58 -0.20
CA ARG A 123 -7.66 -3.15 0.94
C ARG A 123 -7.13 -4.38 1.68
N ALA A 124 -5.83 -4.41 1.93
CA ALA A 124 -5.12 -5.53 2.56
C ALA A 124 -4.37 -5.10 3.83
N ASP A 125 -4.64 -3.90 4.33
CA ASP A 125 -4.00 -3.32 5.50
C ASP A 125 -4.56 -3.81 6.83
N LYS A 126 -5.82 -4.28 6.86
CA LYS A 126 -6.50 -4.76 8.07
C LYS A 126 -7.35 -5.99 7.80
N VAL A 127 -7.34 -6.91 8.76
CA VAL A 127 -8.14 -8.14 8.73
C VAL A 127 -9.03 -8.24 9.97
N TRP A 128 -10.19 -8.89 9.80
CA TRP A 128 -11.06 -9.20 10.93
C TRP A 128 -10.54 -10.43 11.67
N VAL A 129 -10.21 -10.25 12.94
CA VAL A 129 -9.90 -11.36 13.86
C VAL A 129 -11.10 -11.61 14.76
N ALA A 130 -11.56 -12.86 14.82
CA ALA A 130 -12.76 -13.24 15.56
C ALA A 130 -12.40 -13.79 16.94
N PHE A 131 -12.89 -13.16 18.00
CA PHE A 131 -12.70 -13.58 19.37
C PHE A 131 -13.98 -14.22 19.92
N SER A 132 -13.83 -15.31 20.66
CA SER A 132 -14.89 -15.94 21.45
C SER A 132 -14.60 -15.68 22.92
N VAL A 133 -15.27 -14.68 23.48
CA VAL A 133 -15.08 -14.27 24.87
C VAL A 133 -16.02 -15.07 25.76
N ASN A 134 -15.46 -15.94 26.60
CA ASN A 134 -16.20 -16.73 27.56
C ASN A 134 -16.34 -15.95 28.87
N MET A 135 -17.50 -15.33 29.08
CA MET A 135 -17.85 -14.60 30.29
C MET A 135 -18.63 -15.51 31.25
N ALA A 136 -17.99 -16.55 31.80
CA ALA A 136 -18.51 -17.50 32.81
C ALA A 136 -19.91 -18.13 32.56
N ASN A 137 -20.96 -17.31 32.55
CA ASN A 137 -22.34 -17.68 32.23
C ASN A 137 -22.68 -17.68 30.72
N ARG A 138 -21.86 -17.05 29.86
CA ARG A 138 -22.12 -16.97 28.41
C ARG A 138 -20.86 -16.78 27.58
N THR A 139 -20.89 -17.25 26.33
CA THR A 139 -19.85 -16.94 25.34
C THR A 139 -20.34 -15.90 24.34
N VAL A 140 -19.58 -14.83 24.14
CA VAL A 140 -19.89 -13.74 23.21
C VAL A 140 -18.86 -13.73 22.07
N ALA A 141 -19.34 -13.77 20.83
CA ALA A 141 -18.48 -13.58 19.67
C ALA A 141 -18.22 -12.08 19.43
N ARG A 142 -16.95 -11.70 19.34
CA ARG A 142 -16.47 -10.36 19.01
C ARG A 142 -15.54 -10.41 17.80
N ARG A 143 -15.37 -9.28 17.13
CA ARG A 143 -14.39 -9.13 16.05
C ARG A 143 -13.68 -7.80 16.21
N ILE A 144 -12.37 -7.80 15.98
CA ILE A 144 -11.55 -6.59 15.95
C ILE A 144 -10.78 -6.53 14.64
N LEU A 145 -10.35 -5.32 14.30
CA LEU A 145 -9.44 -5.09 13.19
C LEU A 145 -8.01 -5.18 13.70
N ALA A 146 -7.23 -6.06 13.08
CA ALA A 146 -5.81 -6.23 13.34
C ALA A 146 -5.03 -6.05 12.03
N ALA A 147 -3.75 -5.69 12.12
CA ALA A 147 -2.87 -5.74 10.95
C ALA A 147 -2.63 -7.22 10.56
N PRO A 148 -2.48 -7.57 9.27
CA PRO A 148 -2.26 -8.96 8.85
C PRO A 148 -1.03 -9.63 9.51
N ASP A 149 -0.02 -8.83 9.83
CA ASP A 149 1.23 -9.22 10.47
C ASP A 149 1.18 -9.14 12.00
N GLU A 150 0.06 -8.68 12.58
CA GLU A 150 -0.12 -8.65 14.04
C GLU A 150 -0.18 -10.08 14.60
N GLU A 151 0.69 -10.36 15.57
CA GLU A 151 0.78 -11.65 16.23
C GLU A 151 -0.06 -11.66 17.51
N PHE A 152 -0.81 -12.75 17.71
CA PHE A 152 -1.50 -13.03 18.97
C PHE A 152 -0.83 -14.21 19.65
N VAL A 153 -0.56 -14.08 20.96
CA VAL A 153 0.02 -15.14 21.79
C VAL A 153 -0.96 -15.53 22.91
N VAL A 154 -0.93 -16.81 23.29
CA VAL A 154 -1.66 -17.29 24.47
C VAL A 154 -1.03 -16.64 25.71
N GLY A 155 -1.85 -16.01 26.53
CA GLY A 155 -1.42 -15.20 27.68
C GLY A 155 -1.42 -13.70 27.42
N ASP A 156 -1.62 -13.24 26.18
CA ASP A 156 -1.73 -11.82 25.89
C ASP A 156 -3.06 -11.24 26.39
N ILE A 157 -3.04 -9.98 26.83
CA ILE A 157 -4.24 -9.22 27.17
C ILE A 157 -4.62 -8.37 25.96
N VAL A 158 -5.75 -8.69 25.35
CA VAL A 158 -6.30 -7.95 24.19
C VAL A 158 -7.39 -7.01 24.64
N ASP A 159 -7.37 -5.77 24.14
CA ASP A 159 -8.42 -4.79 24.36
C ASP A 159 -9.52 -4.94 23.30
N LEU A 160 -10.73 -5.32 23.73
CA LEU A 160 -11.92 -5.43 22.88
C LEU A 160 -12.87 -4.21 23.07
N GLY A 161 -12.32 -3.07 23.45
CA GLY A 161 -13.00 -1.80 23.63
C GLY A 161 -13.50 -1.59 25.06
N ARG A 162 -14.57 -2.32 25.46
CA ARG A 162 -15.11 -2.24 26.83
C ARG A 162 -14.57 -3.31 27.76
N ASP A 163 -13.98 -4.37 27.22
CA ASP A 163 -13.51 -5.53 27.96
C ASP A 163 -12.04 -5.76 27.60
N ARG A 164 -11.16 -5.87 28.61
CA ARG A 164 -9.80 -6.40 28.43
C ARG A 164 -9.83 -7.86 28.78
N VAL A 165 -9.28 -8.71 27.92
CA VAL A 165 -9.51 -10.15 27.98
C VAL A 165 -8.21 -10.92 27.72
N LEU A 166 -7.99 -11.99 28.48
CA LEU A 166 -6.78 -12.82 28.40
C LEU A 166 -6.93 -13.93 27.35
N VAL A 167 -6.06 -13.97 26.35
CA VAL A 167 -6.08 -15.02 25.31
C VAL A 167 -5.74 -16.37 25.92
N HIS A 168 -6.71 -17.27 26.05
CA HIS A 168 -6.51 -18.61 26.62
C HIS A 168 -6.18 -19.67 25.57
N ARG A 169 -6.70 -19.53 24.36
CA ARG A 169 -6.50 -20.47 23.26
C ARG A 169 -6.55 -19.71 21.95
N ILE A 170 -5.80 -20.14 20.95
CA ILE A 170 -5.86 -19.65 19.57
C ILE A 170 -6.19 -20.84 18.67
N SER A 171 -7.17 -20.71 17.79
CA SER A 171 -7.57 -21.76 16.86
C SER A 171 -7.81 -21.21 15.45
N GLY A 172 -7.04 -21.67 14.46
CA GLY A 172 -7.19 -21.26 13.06
C GLY A 172 -8.06 -22.24 12.25
N LYS A 173 -8.74 -21.74 11.21
CA LYS A 173 -9.20 -22.59 10.08
C LYS A 173 -8.24 -22.39 8.92
N GLY A 174 -7.14 -23.14 8.93
CA GLY A 174 -6.07 -23.18 7.94
C GLY A 174 -4.95 -24.12 8.42
N PRO A 175 -4.02 -24.57 7.56
CA PRO A 175 -2.85 -25.31 8.00
C PRO A 175 -2.04 -24.41 8.94
N CYS A 176 -2.18 -24.65 10.24
CA CYS A 176 -1.33 -24.04 11.24
C CYS A 176 0.08 -24.63 11.04
N PRO A 177 1.14 -23.82 10.87
CA PRO A 177 2.49 -24.35 11.04
C PRO A 177 2.58 -25.01 12.45
N PRO A 178 3.37 -26.09 12.59
CA PRO A 178 3.48 -26.80 13.87
C PRO A 178 3.84 -25.82 14.99
N PRO A 179 3.44 -26.11 16.25
CA PRO A 179 3.68 -25.22 17.38
C PRO A 179 5.18 -25.14 17.68
N THR A 180 5.90 -24.31 16.93
CA THR A 180 7.10 -23.66 17.44
C THR A 180 6.62 -22.51 18.31
N SER A 181 7.39 -22.18 19.33
CA SER A 181 7.09 -21.28 20.46
C SER A 181 6.84 -19.80 20.10
N SER A 182 6.24 -19.49 18.96
CA SER A 182 6.15 -18.14 18.40
C SER A 182 4.85 -17.96 17.60
N GLY A 183 3.80 -17.46 18.28
CA GLY A 183 2.69 -16.69 17.71
C GLY A 183 1.80 -17.30 16.61
N CYS A 184 0.64 -16.68 16.40
CA CYS A 184 -0.13 -16.81 15.16
C CYS A 184 -0.39 -15.40 14.60
N THR A 185 -0.01 -15.15 13.35
CA THR A 185 -0.28 -13.89 12.65
C THR A 185 -1.72 -13.79 12.19
N ALA A 186 -2.32 -12.61 12.29
CA ALA A 186 -3.72 -12.35 11.94
C ALA A 186 -4.08 -12.74 10.48
N GLY A 187 -3.12 -12.63 9.55
CA GLY A 187 -3.25 -12.87 8.12
C GLY A 187 -3.16 -14.34 7.69
N SER A 188 -2.66 -15.25 8.54
CA SER A 188 -2.48 -16.68 8.22
C SER A 188 -3.79 -17.47 8.16
N CYS A 189 -4.89 -16.89 8.65
CA CYS A 189 -6.18 -17.57 8.77
C CYS A 189 -7.21 -16.86 7.86
N GLY A 190 -7.64 -17.53 6.79
CA GLY A 190 -8.59 -17.00 5.78
C GLY A 190 -9.95 -16.52 6.35
N ARG A 191 -10.21 -16.79 7.62
CA ARG A 191 -11.02 -15.98 8.56
C ARG A 191 -10.23 -16.04 9.88
N GLY A 192 -9.85 -14.91 10.46
CA GLY A 192 -8.84 -14.79 11.52
C GLY A 192 -8.95 -15.79 12.69
N PRO A 193 -7.87 -15.98 13.46
CA PRO A 193 -7.82 -16.97 14.53
C PRO A 193 -8.99 -16.79 15.50
N ARG A 194 -9.68 -17.90 15.82
CA ARG A 194 -10.66 -17.99 16.90
C ARG A 194 -9.90 -18.13 18.20
N SER A 195 -9.84 -17.04 18.95
CA SER A 195 -9.28 -17.09 20.29
C SER A 195 -10.37 -17.23 21.34
N GLU A 196 -10.24 -18.23 22.21
CA GLU A 196 -11.09 -18.37 23.40
C GLU A 196 -10.47 -17.51 24.50
N VAL A 197 -11.26 -16.60 25.06
CA VAL A 197 -10.75 -15.54 25.93
C VAL A 197 -11.56 -15.51 27.22
N VAL A 198 -10.90 -15.51 28.37
CA VAL A 198 -11.57 -15.43 29.68
C VAL A 198 -11.38 -14.01 30.20
N PRO A 199 -12.43 -13.36 30.76
CA PRO A 199 -12.27 -12.08 31.41
C PRO A 199 -11.30 -12.22 32.59
N PRO A 200 -10.49 -11.19 32.89
CA PRO A 200 -9.71 -11.17 34.11
C PRO A 200 -10.65 -11.34 35.30
N ASP A 201 -10.28 -12.24 36.20
CA ASP A 201 -11.05 -12.55 37.40
C ASP A 201 -11.33 -11.25 38.17
N PRO A 202 -12.59 -10.85 38.40
CA PRO A 202 -12.89 -9.65 39.18
C PRO A 202 -12.55 -9.83 40.67
N ALA A 203 -12.11 -11.01 41.11
CA ALA A 203 -11.78 -11.29 42.49
C ALA A 203 -10.28 -11.55 42.68
N GLY A 204 -9.54 -10.50 43.04
CA GLY A 204 -8.40 -10.67 43.91
C GLY A 204 -8.87 -11.22 45.26
N ARG A 205 -8.80 -12.54 45.45
CA ARG A 205 -8.81 -13.17 46.76
C ARG A 205 -7.53 -13.98 46.91
N GLY A 206 -6.63 -13.46 47.74
CA GLY A 206 -5.60 -14.26 48.39
C GLY A 206 -6.18 -15.12 49.51
#